data_AF-A0A423GNR0-F1
#
_entry.id   AF-A0A423GNR0-F1
#
_cell.length_a   1.000
_cell.length_b   1.000
_cell.length_c   1.000
_cell.angle_alpha   90.00
_cell.angle_beta   90.00
_cell.angle_gamma   90.00
#
_symmetry.space_group_name_H-M   'P 1'
#
loop_
_entity.id
_entity.type
_entity.pdbx_description
1 polymer ?
#
loop_
_entity_poly.entity_id
_entity_poly.type
_entity_poly.pdbx_seq_one_letter_code
_entity_poly.pdbx_strand_id
1 'polypeptide(L)'
;MTLYSATSDLELVPLQIPDALPDIPDGEINLLPARLKGKDLNVQISKPWESSAKTGDTDRFELLLGPKNAPVHTVVASFCLSSPIDPGLFPLVVIIPKQFMVHQGPFEVFYRISKADVPVRQSPVTEFTTDWTPPNYGETPVRPELPEEVANGVTTHYLETHDDCVAVTIEHYPDLKVGDEIGFCMGGADASPIVLKQVEHTNSNTTLMLPGEKLRHFANGIHLIFYTFKDRAGNEGPNSKGNFIRLTLDPA
;
A
#
# COMPACT_ATOMS: atom_id res chain seq x y z
N MET A 1 42.84 35.71 11.16
CA MET A 1 41.49 35.52 11.71
C MET A 1 40.94 34.28 11.03
N THR A 2 41.06 33.14 11.72
CA THR A 2 40.83 31.81 11.15
C THR A 2 39.32 31.59 11.01
N LEU A 3 38.87 31.39 9.77
CA LEU A 3 37.51 30.95 9.49
C LEU A 3 37.34 29.56 10.09
N TYR A 4 36.48 29.45 11.10
CA TYR A 4 36.00 28.16 11.58
C TYR A 4 35.33 27.45 10.39
N SER A 5 36.00 26.42 9.86
CA SER A 5 35.36 25.46 8.97
C SER A 5 34.20 24.85 9.74
N ALA A 6 33.00 24.91 9.15
CA ALA A 6 31.84 24.19 9.63
C ALA A 6 32.23 22.72 9.80
N THR A 7 32.15 22.23 11.04
CA THR A 7 32.09 20.79 11.33
C THR A 7 31.04 20.18 10.42
N SER A 8 31.44 19.22 9.57
CA SER A 8 30.45 18.37 8.90
C SER A 8 29.66 17.66 10.00
N ASP A 9 28.38 17.99 10.12
CA ASP A 9 27.52 17.35 11.10
C ASP A 9 27.51 15.84 10.84
N LEU A 10 27.87 15.10 11.90
CA LEU A 10 27.90 13.64 11.99
C LEU A 10 26.46 13.10 11.92
N GLU A 11 25.86 13.15 10.74
CA GLU A 11 24.44 12.88 10.52
C GLU A 11 24.17 11.37 10.60
N LEU A 12 23.18 11.01 11.42
CA LEU A 12 22.64 9.65 11.48
C LEU A 12 21.91 9.35 10.17
N VAL A 13 22.02 8.12 9.66
CA VAL A 13 21.27 7.74 8.44
C VAL A 13 19.80 7.46 8.76
N PRO A 14 18.87 7.70 7.81
CA PRO A 14 17.50 7.23 7.95
C PRO A 14 17.48 5.71 8.08
N LEU A 15 16.47 5.19 8.78
CA LEU A 15 16.20 3.77 8.77
C LEU A 15 15.51 3.36 7.45
N GLN A 16 15.51 2.07 7.19
CA GLN A 16 14.84 1.46 6.05
C GLN A 16 13.76 0.50 6.55
N ILE A 17 12.70 0.34 5.77
CA ILE A 17 11.59 -0.58 6.06
C ILE A 17 11.51 -1.57 4.89
N PRO A 18 12.28 -2.67 4.93
CA PRO A 18 12.44 -3.55 3.77
C PRO A 18 11.15 -4.21 3.28
N ASP A 19 10.19 -4.42 4.17
CA ASP A 19 8.91 -5.06 3.83
C ASP A 19 7.86 -4.09 3.27
N ALA A 20 8.15 -2.78 3.24
CA ALA A 20 7.25 -1.78 2.67
C ALA A 20 7.14 -1.94 1.14
N LEU A 21 5.96 -1.65 0.60
CA LEU A 21 5.72 -1.59 -0.84
C LEU A 21 6.41 -0.35 -1.42
N PRO A 22 6.90 -0.40 -2.67
CA PRO A 22 7.44 0.76 -3.36
C PRO A 22 6.43 1.93 -3.39
N ASP A 23 6.92 3.15 -3.25
CA ASP A 23 6.09 4.35 -3.38
C ASP A 23 5.60 4.51 -4.83
N ILE A 24 4.40 5.04 -4.96
CA ILE A 24 3.80 5.42 -6.24
C ILE A 24 3.36 6.89 -6.19
N PRO A 25 3.28 7.59 -7.33
CA PRO A 25 2.75 8.95 -7.38
C PRO A 25 1.36 9.03 -6.74
N ASP A 26 1.14 10.05 -5.91
CA ASP A 26 -0.12 10.31 -5.20
C ASP A 26 -0.63 9.16 -4.30
N GLY A 27 0.19 8.14 -4.05
CA GLY A 27 -0.11 7.03 -3.16
C GLY A 27 0.48 7.19 -1.76
N GLU A 28 0.26 6.16 -0.94
CA GLU A 28 0.77 6.12 0.43
C GLU A 28 2.28 5.83 0.47
N ILE A 29 3.01 6.53 1.33
CA ILE A 29 4.45 6.37 1.51
C ILE A 29 4.76 5.10 2.32
N ASN A 30 5.73 4.30 1.86
CA ASN A 30 6.20 3.05 2.45
C ASN A 30 5.03 2.18 2.97
N LEU A 31 4.00 1.99 2.15
CA LEU A 31 2.80 1.25 2.55
C LEU A 31 3.16 -0.17 2.97
N LEU A 32 2.74 -0.56 4.18
CA LEU A 32 2.91 -1.94 4.63
C LEU A 32 1.88 -2.85 3.97
N PRO A 33 2.30 -4.01 3.45
CA PRO A 33 1.36 -4.97 2.89
C PRO A 33 0.52 -5.61 3.99
N ALA A 34 -0.76 -5.85 3.71
CA ALA A 34 -1.78 -6.40 4.60
C ALA A 34 -1.35 -7.72 5.27
N ARG A 35 -0.49 -8.51 4.61
CA ARG A 35 0.10 -9.74 5.17
C ARG A 35 0.93 -9.52 6.45
N LEU A 36 1.29 -8.27 6.77
CA LEU A 36 2.01 -7.88 7.99
C LEU A 36 1.08 -7.50 9.15
N LYS A 37 -0.24 -7.43 8.92
CA LYS A 37 -1.21 -7.16 9.99
C LYS A 37 -1.03 -8.16 11.14
N GLY A 38 -0.81 -7.64 12.35
CA GLY A 38 -0.58 -8.46 13.54
C GLY A 38 0.78 -9.17 13.59
N LYS A 39 1.76 -8.75 12.79
CA LYS A 39 3.15 -9.20 12.83
C LYS A 39 4.07 -8.08 13.28
N ASP A 40 5.22 -8.45 13.81
CA ASP A 40 6.28 -7.49 14.13
C ASP A 40 6.90 -6.98 12.82
N LEU A 41 7.35 -5.71 12.83
CA LEU A 41 7.97 -5.08 11.67
C LEU A 41 9.47 -4.95 11.88
N ASN A 42 10.25 -5.37 10.89
CA ASN A 42 11.68 -5.17 10.88
C ASN A 42 12.01 -3.81 10.25
N VAL A 43 12.81 -3.02 10.96
CA VAL A 43 13.49 -1.84 10.41
C VAL A 43 14.98 -2.06 10.38
N GLN A 44 15.66 -1.44 9.42
CA GLN A 44 17.09 -1.62 9.20
C GLN A 44 17.83 -0.30 9.24
N ILE A 45 19.00 -0.31 9.86
CA ILE A 45 19.97 0.79 9.77
C ILE A 45 21.15 0.26 8.97
N SER A 46 21.50 0.94 7.89
CA SER A 46 22.39 0.38 6.85
C SER A 46 23.87 0.40 7.22
N LYS A 47 24.30 1.35 8.05
CA LYS A 47 25.71 1.52 8.44
C LYS A 47 25.84 2.02 9.89
N PRO A 48 26.99 1.75 10.55
CA PRO A 48 27.31 2.39 11.81
C PRO A 48 27.40 3.91 11.64
N TRP A 49 27.09 4.66 12.69
CA TRP A 49 27.23 6.12 12.70
C TRP A 49 28.70 6.53 12.89
N GLU A 50 29.11 7.60 12.21
CA GLU A 50 30.52 8.01 12.06
C GLU A 50 31.23 8.37 13.38
N SER A 51 30.49 8.64 14.45
CA SER A 51 31.04 8.81 15.80
C SER A 51 30.48 7.79 16.78
N SER A 52 30.47 6.51 16.40
CA SER A 52 30.22 5.40 17.32
C SER A 52 31.15 5.46 18.52
N ALA A 53 30.69 4.98 19.68
CA ALA A 53 31.43 5.13 20.93
C ALA A 53 32.87 4.56 20.83
N LYS A 54 33.80 5.17 21.58
CA LYS A 54 35.20 4.72 21.62
C LYS A 54 35.30 3.50 22.54
N THR A 55 36.41 2.77 22.49
CA THR A 55 36.64 1.63 23.40
C THR A 55 36.42 2.04 24.86
N GLY A 56 35.48 1.39 25.55
CA GLY A 56 35.09 1.70 26.93
C GLY A 56 33.81 2.53 27.08
N ASP A 57 33.28 3.09 25.99
CA ASP A 57 32.01 3.83 25.98
C ASP A 57 30.83 2.95 25.51
N THR A 58 29.61 3.38 25.84
CA THR A 58 28.37 2.73 25.42
C THR A 58 27.45 3.72 24.74
N ASP A 59 26.89 3.33 23.59
CA ASP A 59 25.85 4.09 22.91
C ASP A 59 24.48 3.52 23.29
N ARG A 60 23.61 4.35 23.86
CA ARG A 60 22.22 3.96 24.11
C ARG A 60 21.38 4.27 22.87
N PHE A 61 20.80 3.22 22.32
CA PHE A 61 19.88 3.26 21.20
C PHE A 61 18.43 3.28 21.70
N GLU A 62 17.60 4.12 21.10
CA GLU A 62 16.15 4.15 21.27
C GLU A 62 15.49 4.27 19.88
N LEU A 63 14.59 3.35 19.55
CA LEU A 63 13.72 3.46 18.38
C LEU A 63 12.40 4.10 18.82
N LEU A 64 12.00 5.16 18.16
CA LEU A 64 10.80 5.92 18.46
C LEU A 64 9.80 5.79 17.31
N LEU A 65 8.53 5.58 17.66
CA LEU A 65 7.42 5.43 16.72
C LEU A 65 6.23 6.27 17.20
N GLY A 66 5.52 6.89 16.27
CA GLY A 66 4.27 7.59 16.56
C GLY A 66 3.46 7.85 15.30
N PRO A 67 2.17 8.21 15.43
CA PRO A 67 1.40 8.74 14.31
C PRO A 67 2.12 9.94 13.68
N LYS A 68 1.94 10.14 12.37
CA LYS A 68 2.51 11.30 11.68
C LYS A 68 2.08 12.62 12.33
N ASN A 69 3.02 13.53 12.52
CA ASN A 69 2.86 14.81 13.24
C ASN A 69 2.44 14.69 14.72
N ALA A 70 2.59 13.52 15.35
CA ALA A 70 2.32 13.40 16.78
C ALA A 70 3.30 14.28 17.58
N PRO A 71 2.82 14.95 18.66
CA PRO A 71 3.70 15.79 19.49
C PRO A 71 4.73 14.97 20.29
N VAL A 72 4.49 13.66 20.46
CA VAL A 72 5.34 12.74 21.20
C VAL A 72 5.33 11.37 20.51
N HIS A 73 6.53 10.79 20.35
CA HIS A 73 6.72 9.42 19.86
C HIS A 73 7.05 8.49 21.03
N THR A 74 6.60 7.25 20.93
CA THR A 74 6.80 6.20 21.94
C THR A 74 8.10 5.45 21.66
N VAL A 75 8.89 5.17 22.70
CA VAL A 75 10.06 4.28 22.58
C VAL A 75 9.57 2.84 22.45
N VAL A 76 9.82 2.22 21.29
CA VAL A 76 9.35 0.86 20.95
C VAL A 76 10.46 -0.19 21.04
N ALA A 77 11.73 0.24 21.04
CA ALA A 77 12.88 -0.60 21.33
C ALA A 77 13.98 0.26 21.98
N SER A 78 14.71 -0.31 22.95
CA SER A 78 15.89 0.34 23.53
C SER A 78 16.92 -0.69 23.97
N PHE A 79 18.18 -0.43 23.66
CA PHE A 79 19.31 -1.26 24.05
C PHE A 79 20.61 -0.46 24.03
N CYS A 80 21.66 -1.05 24.60
CA CYS A 80 22.99 -0.48 24.63
C CYS A 80 23.90 -1.22 23.65
N LEU A 81 24.68 -0.48 22.87
CA LEU A 81 25.72 -1.00 22.00
C LEU A 81 27.07 -0.73 22.64
N SER A 82 27.79 -1.80 22.97
CA SER A 82 29.14 -1.74 23.49
C SER A 82 30.13 -1.41 22.37
N SER A 83 31.12 -0.59 22.68
CA SER A 83 32.12 -0.19 21.69
C SER A 83 33.40 -1.02 21.73
N PRO A 84 34.10 -1.14 20.58
CA PRO A 84 33.74 -0.63 19.26
C PRO A 84 32.55 -1.38 18.64
N ILE A 85 31.64 -0.67 17.96
CA ILE A 85 30.52 -1.31 17.27
C ILE A 85 31.08 -2.07 16.06
N ASP A 86 30.86 -3.39 16.03
CA ASP A 86 31.27 -4.25 14.91
C ASP A 86 30.51 -3.87 13.63
N PRO A 87 31.19 -3.45 12.54
CA PRO A 87 30.54 -3.19 11.26
C PRO A 87 29.79 -4.40 10.69
N GLY A 88 30.16 -5.63 11.07
CA GLY A 88 29.48 -6.87 10.69
C GLY A 88 28.07 -7.02 11.27
N LEU A 89 27.67 -6.17 12.23
CA LEU A 89 26.29 -6.12 12.74
C LEU A 89 25.32 -5.43 11.78
N PHE A 90 25.80 -4.81 10.69
CA PHE A 90 24.99 -4.03 9.76
C PHE A 90 24.61 -4.83 8.50
N PRO A 91 23.36 -4.74 8.00
CA PRO A 91 22.30 -3.84 8.48
C PRO A 91 21.77 -4.25 9.86
N LEU A 92 21.73 -3.29 10.79
CA LEU A 92 21.24 -3.53 12.14
C LEU A 92 19.72 -3.64 12.06
N VAL A 93 19.21 -4.85 12.30
CA VAL A 93 17.77 -5.12 12.32
C VAL A 93 17.23 -4.81 13.70
N VAL A 94 16.25 -3.91 13.77
CA VAL A 94 15.51 -3.59 14.98
C VAL A 94 14.04 -3.91 14.75
N ILE A 95 13.41 -4.52 15.75
CA ILE A 95 12.02 -4.96 15.68
C ILE A 95 11.12 -3.88 16.28
N ILE A 96 10.08 -3.49 15.54
CA ILE A 96 8.91 -2.77 16.06
C ILE A 96 7.86 -3.81 16.42
N PRO A 97 7.55 -4.00 17.72
CA PRO A 97 6.54 -4.96 18.14
C PRO A 97 5.15 -4.61 17.58
N LYS A 98 4.41 -5.62 17.12
CA LYS A 98 3.09 -5.48 16.50
C LYS A 98 2.07 -4.66 17.30
N GLN A 99 2.19 -4.67 18.63
CA GLN A 99 1.30 -3.94 19.54
C GLN A 99 1.33 -2.42 19.33
N PHE A 100 2.40 -1.89 18.72
CA PHE A 100 2.52 -0.48 18.39
C PHE A 100 1.94 -0.12 17.00
N MET A 101 1.50 -1.11 16.22
CA MET A 101 0.95 -0.95 14.85
C MET A 101 -0.51 -1.40 14.74
N VAL A 102 -1.24 -1.39 15.87
CA VAL A 102 -2.67 -1.76 15.91
C VAL A 102 -3.53 -0.73 15.19
N HIS A 103 -3.13 0.54 15.24
CA HIS A 103 -3.81 1.61 14.53
C HIS A 103 -3.33 1.70 13.08
N GLN A 104 -4.26 2.03 12.18
CA GLN A 104 -3.97 2.30 10.77
C GLN A 104 -3.70 3.78 10.53
N GLY A 105 -3.02 4.09 9.43
CA GLY A 105 -2.71 5.45 8.99
C GLY A 105 -1.21 5.72 8.86
N PRO A 106 -0.83 6.98 8.66
CA PRO A 106 0.57 7.37 8.52
C PRO A 106 1.29 7.40 9.87
N PHE A 107 2.49 6.85 9.90
CA PHE A 107 3.40 6.80 11.04
C PHE A 107 4.73 7.45 10.70
N GLU A 108 5.42 7.90 11.74
CA GLU A 108 6.79 8.35 11.72
C GLU A 108 7.63 7.45 12.63
N VAL A 109 8.77 7.03 12.13
CA VAL A 109 9.75 6.26 12.89
C VAL A 109 11.14 6.85 12.69
N PHE A 110 11.88 6.94 13.78
CA PHE A 110 13.27 7.38 13.80
C PHE A 110 13.97 6.81 15.03
N TYR A 111 15.28 6.86 15.07
CA TYR A 111 16.03 6.45 16.25
C TYR A 111 16.84 7.60 16.84
N ARG A 112 17.16 7.45 18.12
CA ARG A 112 18.04 8.35 18.86
C ARG A 112 19.22 7.58 19.41
N ILE A 113 20.38 8.25 19.38
CA ILE A 113 21.60 7.79 20.02
C ILE A 113 21.95 8.78 21.11
N SER A 114 22.10 8.28 22.34
CA SER A 114 22.56 9.06 23.49
C SER A 114 23.84 8.47 24.07
N LYS A 115 24.71 9.35 24.56
CA LYS A 115 25.95 9.01 25.27
C LYS A 115 26.09 9.89 26.51
N ALA A 116 26.91 9.46 27.46
CA ALA A 116 27.32 10.33 28.56
C ALA A 116 28.00 11.58 27.99
N ASP A 117 27.61 12.75 28.52
CA ASP A 117 28.22 14.05 28.23
C ASP A 117 28.21 14.50 26.75
N VAL A 118 27.39 13.88 25.90
CA VAL A 118 27.18 14.27 24.50
C VAL A 118 25.69 14.54 24.25
N PRO A 119 25.33 15.62 23.53
CA PRO A 119 23.94 15.85 23.12
C PRO A 119 23.34 14.65 22.40
N VAL A 120 22.07 14.36 22.70
CA VAL A 120 21.30 13.31 22.02
C VAL A 120 21.21 13.64 20.53
N ARG A 121 21.47 12.64 19.70
CA ARG A 121 21.33 12.77 18.24
C ARG A 121 20.14 11.98 17.76
N GLN A 122 19.49 12.48 16.72
CA GLN A 122 18.31 11.88 16.10
C GLN A 122 18.59 11.60 14.62
N SER A 123 18.09 10.47 14.12
CA SER A 123 18.08 10.21 12.68
C SER A 123 17.07 11.09 11.95
N PRO A 124 17.20 11.24 10.62
CA PRO A 124 16.08 11.67 9.80
C PRO A 124 14.86 10.80 10.07
N VAL A 125 13.69 11.42 9.99
CA VAL A 125 12.40 10.75 10.16
C VAL A 125 12.10 9.94 8.91
N THR A 126 11.70 8.68 9.11
CA THR A 126 11.17 7.83 8.05
C THR A 126 9.67 7.69 8.24
N GLU A 127 8.90 8.02 7.21
CA GLU A 127 7.44 7.86 7.21
C GLU A 127 7.05 6.50 6.63
N PHE A 128 5.96 5.93 7.13
CA PHE A 128 5.31 4.77 6.52
C PHE A 128 3.83 4.73 6.82
N THR A 129 3.07 3.99 6.04
CA THR A 129 1.61 3.88 6.21
C THR A 129 1.20 2.45 6.48
N THR A 130 0.28 2.27 7.42
CA THR A 130 -0.42 1.02 7.65
C THR A 130 -1.85 1.12 7.14
N ASP A 131 -2.30 0.16 6.34
CA ASP A 131 -3.69 0.03 5.95
C ASP A 131 -4.18 -1.42 6.15
N TRP A 132 -5.15 -1.56 7.04
CA TRP A 132 -5.67 -2.85 7.49
C TRP A 132 -7.15 -3.03 7.16
N THR A 133 -7.73 -2.08 6.43
CA THR A 133 -9.16 -1.99 6.13
C THR A 133 -9.36 -2.32 4.65
N PRO A 134 -10.23 -3.27 4.30
CA PRO A 134 -10.60 -3.49 2.91
C PRO A 134 -11.21 -2.24 2.27
N PRO A 135 -11.07 -2.07 0.94
CA PRO A 135 -11.73 -0.99 0.21
C PRO A 135 -13.22 -0.86 0.52
N ASN A 136 -13.75 0.35 0.33
CA ASN A 136 -15.13 0.71 0.65
C ASN A 136 -15.47 0.40 2.13
N TYR A 137 -14.49 0.55 3.02
CA TYR A 137 -14.56 0.17 4.44
C TYR A 137 -15.03 -1.28 4.71
N GLY A 138 -14.88 -2.18 3.74
CA GLY A 138 -15.39 -3.55 3.80
C GLY A 138 -16.90 -3.69 3.57
N GLU A 139 -17.59 -2.61 3.19
CA GLU A 139 -19.01 -2.65 2.84
C GLU A 139 -19.21 -3.29 1.46
N THR A 140 -20.36 -3.94 1.26
CA THR A 140 -20.71 -4.56 -0.02
C THR A 140 -20.93 -3.50 -1.10
N PRO A 141 -20.11 -3.48 -2.18
CA PRO A 141 -20.27 -2.49 -3.24
C PRO A 141 -21.60 -2.64 -4.00
N VAL A 142 -22.03 -1.57 -4.67
CA VAL A 142 -23.23 -1.58 -5.53
C VAL A 142 -23.00 -2.40 -6.80
N ARG A 143 -24.05 -2.69 -7.56
CA ARG A 143 -23.91 -3.49 -8.79
C ARG A 143 -23.16 -2.73 -9.90
N PRO A 144 -22.43 -3.41 -10.80
CA PRO A 144 -21.82 -2.74 -11.96
C PRO A 144 -22.89 -2.12 -12.85
N GLU A 145 -22.61 -0.92 -13.35
CA GLU A 145 -23.50 -0.20 -14.27
C GLU A 145 -23.11 -0.49 -15.72
N LEU A 146 -24.05 -1.05 -16.48
CA LEU A 146 -23.89 -1.31 -17.90
C LEU A 146 -24.42 -0.11 -18.71
N PRO A 147 -23.88 0.14 -19.92
CA PRO A 147 -24.47 1.08 -20.86
C PRO A 147 -25.93 0.76 -21.15
N GLU A 148 -26.78 1.78 -21.32
CA GLU A 148 -28.20 1.59 -21.64
C GLU A 148 -28.39 0.83 -22.96
N GLU A 149 -27.48 1.03 -23.92
CA GLU A 149 -27.48 0.40 -25.23
C GLU A 149 -27.37 -1.13 -25.19
N VAL A 150 -26.80 -1.69 -24.11
CA VAL A 150 -26.69 -3.14 -23.90
C VAL A 150 -27.76 -3.68 -22.94
N ALA A 151 -28.79 -2.89 -22.60
CA ALA A 151 -29.90 -3.33 -21.75
C ALA A 151 -30.61 -4.59 -22.30
N ASN A 152 -30.65 -4.74 -23.63
CA ASN A 152 -31.19 -5.91 -24.32
C ASN A 152 -30.14 -6.99 -24.64
N GLY A 153 -28.89 -6.78 -24.23
CA GLY A 153 -27.75 -7.65 -24.44
C GLY A 153 -26.68 -7.04 -25.35
N VAL A 154 -25.46 -7.53 -25.17
CA VAL A 154 -24.31 -7.25 -26.02
C VAL A 154 -24.45 -8.08 -27.30
N THR A 155 -24.38 -7.41 -28.45
CA THR A 155 -24.45 -8.04 -29.78
C THR A 155 -23.13 -7.86 -30.53
N THR A 156 -22.92 -8.62 -31.60
CA THR A 156 -21.78 -8.41 -32.51
C THR A 156 -21.76 -6.97 -33.01
N HIS A 157 -22.92 -6.46 -33.47
CA HIS A 157 -23.05 -5.10 -33.98
C HIS A 157 -22.70 -4.04 -32.93
N TYR A 158 -23.12 -4.24 -31.67
CA TYR A 158 -22.71 -3.36 -30.58
C TYR A 158 -21.18 -3.32 -30.46
N LEU A 159 -20.53 -4.48 -30.40
CA LEU A 159 -19.06 -4.54 -30.29
C LEU A 159 -18.36 -3.88 -31.49
N GLU A 160 -18.81 -4.12 -32.71
CA GLU A 160 -18.26 -3.51 -33.93
C GLU A 160 -18.36 -1.97 -33.95
N THR A 161 -19.38 -1.42 -33.29
CA THR A 161 -19.63 0.03 -33.23
C THR A 161 -19.03 0.71 -32.00
N HIS A 162 -18.43 -0.06 -31.09
CA HIS A 162 -17.90 0.40 -29.79
C HIS A 162 -16.46 -0.07 -29.56
N ASP A 163 -15.64 -0.06 -30.62
CA ASP A 163 -14.22 -0.43 -30.57
C ASP A 163 -13.97 -1.82 -29.94
N ASP A 164 -14.86 -2.76 -30.23
CA ASP A 164 -14.89 -4.11 -29.67
C ASP A 164 -14.87 -4.15 -28.13
N CYS A 165 -15.58 -3.24 -27.47
CA CYS A 165 -15.61 -3.17 -26.01
C CYS A 165 -17.01 -2.84 -25.44
N VAL A 166 -17.25 -3.25 -24.19
CA VAL A 166 -18.36 -2.75 -23.36
C VAL A 166 -17.76 -1.89 -22.24
N ALA A 167 -18.17 -0.61 -22.17
CA ALA A 167 -17.72 0.30 -21.12
C ALA A 167 -18.59 0.15 -19.86
N VAL A 168 -18.09 -0.55 -18.84
CA VAL A 168 -18.79 -0.72 -17.56
C VAL A 168 -18.38 0.36 -16.58
N THR A 169 -19.35 1.01 -15.96
CA THR A 169 -19.11 2.05 -14.96
C THR A 169 -19.17 1.45 -13.55
N ILE A 170 -18.12 1.73 -12.78
CA ILE A 170 -18.05 1.48 -11.34
C ILE A 170 -18.17 2.83 -10.63
N GLU A 171 -19.22 2.96 -9.82
CA GLU A 171 -19.47 4.17 -9.04
C GLU A 171 -18.27 4.46 -8.13
N HIS A 172 -17.91 5.74 -8.01
CA HIS A 172 -16.95 6.20 -7.02
C HIS A 172 -17.38 5.76 -5.61
N TYR A 173 -16.46 5.20 -4.84
CA TYR A 173 -16.71 4.75 -3.47
C TYR A 173 -15.84 5.52 -2.46
N PRO A 174 -16.30 5.65 -1.20
CA PRO A 174 -15.50 6.23 -0.12
C PRO A 174 -14.19 5.46 0.02
N ASP A 175 -13.10 6.13 0.42
CA ASP A 175 -11.75 5.55 0.62
C ASP A 175 -10.97 5.09 -0.61
N LEU A 176 -11.52 5.28 -1.82
CA LEU A 176 -10.83 5.04 -3.09
C LEU A 176 -9.45 5.73 -3.13
N LYS A 177 -8.38 4.94 -3.34
CA LYS A 177 -6.99 5.40 -3.43
C LYS A 177 -6.34 5.04 -4.76
N VAL A 178 -5.32 5.81 -5.12
CA VAL A 178 -4.46 5.48 -6.26
C VAL A 178 -3.73 4.16 -5.97
N GLY A 179 -3.73 3.26 -6.95
CA GLY A 179 -3.13 1.93 -6.84
C GLY A 179 -4.07 0.83 -6.35
N ASP A 180 -5.30 1.15 -5.94
CA ASP A 180 -6.33 0.15 -5.73
C ASP A 180 -6.65 -0.57 -7.05
N GLU A 181 -7.06 -1.83 -6.98
CA GLU A 181 -7.37 -2.68 -8.11
C GLU A 181 -8.86 -3.05 -8.11
N ILE A 182 -9.49 -2.85 -9.26
CA ILE A 182 -10.87 -3.26 -9.54
C ILE A 182 -10.83 -4.43 -10.51
N GLY A 183 -11.37 -5.57 -10.08
CA GLY A 183 -11.49 -6.77 -10.90
C GLY A 183 -12.91 -7.00 -11.37
N PHE A 184 -13.15 -7.01 -12.68
CA PHE A 184 -14.45 -7.37 -13.23
C PHE A 184 -14.56 -8.87 -13.43
N CYS A 185 -15.61 -9.47 -12.90
CA CYS A 185 -15.85 -10.91 -12.91
C CYS A 185 -17.13 -11.23 -13.68
N MET A 186 -17.11 -12.34 -14.40
CA MET A 186 -18.26 -12.88 -15.12
C MET A 186 -18.34 -14.38 -14.87
N GLY A 187 -19.50 -14.87 -14.42
CA GLY A 187 -19.73 -16.27 -14.08
C GLY A 187 -20.24 -16.48 -12.66
N GLY A 188 -19.86 -17.59 -12.03
CA GLY A 188 -20.22 -17.90 -10.65
C GLY A 188 -19.57 -16.96 -9.62
N ALA A 189 -20.01 -17.04 -8.36
CA ALA A 189 -19.53 -16.16 -7.29
C ALA A 189 -18.01 -16.22 -7.03
N ASP A 190 -17.36 -17.33 -7.39
CA ASP A 190 -15.92 -17.56 -7.24
C ASP A 190 -15.14 -17.32 -8.54
N ALA A 191 -15.76 -16.69 -9.54
CA ALA A 191 -15.11 -16.40 -10.82
C ALA A 191 -13.92 -15.46 -10.62
N SER A 192 -12.80 -15.78 -11.25
CA SER A 192 -11.65 -14.87 -11.29
C SER A 192 -11.94 -13.67 -12.21
N PRO A 193 -11.33 -12.50 -11.93
CA PRO A 193 -11.47 -11.35 -12.81
C PRO A 193 -11.04 -11.64 -14.25
N ILE A 194 -11.88 -11.27 -15.21
CA ILE A 194 -11.55 -11.31 -16.64
C ILE A 194 -10.89 -10.02 -17.13
N VAL A 195 -11.05 -8.94 -16.36
CA VAL A 195 -10.43 -7.63 -16.54
C VAL A 195 -10.00 -7.12 -15.17
N LEU A 196 -8.77 -6.61 -15.08
CA LEU A 196 -8.25 -5.89 -13.93
C LEU A 196 -7.95 -4.45 -14.35
N LYS A 197 -8.26 -3.49 -13.49
CA LYS A 197 -7.89 -2.08 -13.68
C LYS A 197 -7.35 -1.53 -12.37
N GLN A 198 -6.17 -0.91 -12.45
CA GLN A 198 -5.66 -0.10 -11.35
C GLN A 198 -6.28 1.30 -11.39
N VAL A 199 -6.57 1.83 -10.22
CA VAL A 199 -7.11 3.17 -10.02
C VAL A 199 -5.99 4.18 -10.17
N GLU A 200 -6.12 5.07 -11.15
CA GLU A 200 -5.16 6.16 -11.43
C GLU A 200 -5.69 7.52 -10.93
N HIS A 201 -7.01 7.65 -10.79
CA HIS A 201 -7.70 8.88 -10.38
C HIS A 201 -8.80 8.55 -9.37
N THR A 202 -8.90 9.36 -8.32
CA THR A 202 -9.78 9.09 -7.17
C THR A 202 -10.99 10.02 -7.10
N ASN A 203 -11.13 10.96 -8.04
CA ASN A 203 -12.16 12.01 -8.01
C ASN A 203 -13.36 11.75 -8.95
N SER A 204 -13.46 10.54 -9.51
CA SER A 204 -14.50 10.19 -10.47
C SER A 204 -14.81 8.69 -10.48
N ASN A 205 -15.89 8.32 -11.17
CA ASN A 205 -16.21 6.92 -11.42
C ASN A 205 -15.11 6.25 -12.26
N THR A 206 -14.92 4.95 -12.05
CA THR A 206 -13.98 4.17 -12.85
C THR A 206 -14.71 3.44 -13.97
N THR A 207 -14.31 3.69 -15.22
CA THR A 207 -14.76 2.92 -16.37
C THR A 207 -13.84 1.72 -16.62
N LEU A 208 -14.41 0.52 -16.66
CA LEU A 208 -13.77 -0.72 -17.06
C LEU A 208 -14.14 -1.03 -18.52
N MET A 209 -13.14 -1.18 -19.38
CA MET A 209 -13.35 -1.60 -20.76
C MET A 209 -13.32 -3.12 -20.80
N LEU A 210 -14.46 -3.75 -21.08
CA LEU A 210 -14.56 -5.20 -21.26
C LEU A 210 -14.33 -5.53 -22.73
N PRO A 211 -13.20 -6.17 -23.11
CA PRO A 211 -12.93 -6.48 -24.50
C PRO A 211 -13.91 -7.55 -25.00
N GLY A 212 -14.42 -7.36 -26.22
CA GLY A 212 -15.26 -8.33 -26.91
C GLY A 212 -14.57 -9.68 -27.05
N GLU A 213 -13.24 -9.69 -27.23
CA GLU A 213 -12.41 -10.91 -27.19
C GLU A 213 -12.65 -11.72 -25.90
N LYS A 214 -12.72 -11.08 -24.72
CA LYS A 214 -13.05 -11.77 -23.47
C LYS A 214 -14.49 -12.26 -23.45
N LEU A 215 -15.44 -11.46 -23.92
CA LEU A 215 -16.86 -11.82 -23.94
C LEU A 215 -17.16 -13.02 -24.84
N ARG A 216 -16.47 -13.15 -25.98
CA ARG A 216 -16.61 -14.27 -26.92
C ARG A 216 -16.17 -15.62 -26.34
N HIS A 217 -15.46 -15.65 -25.22
CA HIS A 217 -15.14 -16.90 -24.51
C HIS A 217 -16.34 -17.47 -23.74
N PHE A 218 -17.41 -16.70 -23.57
CA PHE A 218 -18.62 -17.11 -22.90
C PHE A 218 -19.69 -17.49 -23.92
N ALA A 219 -20.48 -18.52 -23.61
CA ALA A 219 -21.61 -18.90 -24.44
C ALA A 219 -22.66 -17.79 -24.49
N ASN A 220 -23.41 -17.69 -25.60
CA ASN A 220 -24.59 -16.82 -25.65
C ASN A 220 -25.58 -17.19 -24.54
N GLY A 221 -26.20 -16.18 -23.94
CA GLY A 221 -27.08 -16.36 -22.79
C GLY A 221 -26.93 -15.24 -21.76
N ILE A 222 -27.47 -15.49 -20.57
CA ILE A 222 -27.43 -14.55 -19.45
C ILE A 222 -26.32 -14.96 -18.50
N HIS A 223 -25.44 -14.02 -18.16
CA HIS A 223 -24.34 -14.22 -17.24
C HIS A 223 -24.46 -13.29 -16.04
N LEU A 224 -24.15 -13.81 -14.86
CA LEU A 224 -23.92 -13.01 -13.68
C LEU A 224 -22.61 -12.25 -13.84
N ILE A 225 -22.64 -10.96 -13.54
CA ILE A 225 -21.46 -10.09 -13.47
C ILE A 225 -21.40 -9.41 -12.10
N PHE A 226 -20.19 -9.19 -11.64
CA PHE A 226 -19.88 -8.48 -10.41
C PHE A 226 -18.46 -7.96 -10.50
N TYR A 227 -18.03 -7.19 -9.52
CA TYR A 227 -16.64 -6.78 -9.41
C TYR A 227 -16.12 -6.96 -7.99
N THR A 228 -14.80 -6.97 -7.88
CA THR A 228 -14.04 -7.09 -6.64
C THR A 228 -13.17 -5.86 -6.45
N PHE A 229 -12.93 -5.48 -5.20
CA PHE A 229 -11.95 -4.48 -4.84
C PHE A 229 -10.80 -5.10 -4.06
N LYS A 230 -9.59 -4.64 -4.37
CA LYS A 230 -8.37 -4.97 -3.66
C LYS A 230 -7.54 -3.70 -3.53
N ASP A 231 -7.21 -3.31 -2.30
CA ASP A 231 -6.33 -2.14 -2.13
C ASP A 231 -4.87 -2.49 -2.47
N ARG A 232 -4.03 -1.44 -2.51
CA ARG A 232 -2.59 -1.60 -2.73
C ARG A 232 -1.89 -2.42 -1.65
N ALA A 233 -2.37 -2.38 -0.41
CA ALA A 233 -1.83 -3.19 0.70
C ALA A 233 -2.16 -4.69 0.52
N GLY A 234 -3.18 -5.03 -0.27
CA GLY A 234 -3.69 -6.37 -0.52
C GLY A 234 -4.86 -6.77 0.36
N ASN A 235 -5.56 -5.82 1.01
CA ASN A 235 -6.85 -6.10 1.64
C ASN A 235 -7.92 -6.26 0.55
N GLU A 236 -8.71 -7.33 0.64
CA GLU A 236 -9.78 -7.64 -0.31
C GLU A 236 -11.14 -7.46 0.38
N GLY A 237 -12.05 -6.77 -0.32
CA GLY A 237 -13.43 -6.56 0.13
C GLY A 237 -14.38 -7.67 -0.32
N PRO A 238 -15.65 -7.64 0.11
CA PRO A 238 -16.68 -8.52 -0.44
C PRO A 238 -16.92 -8.24 -1.94
N ASN A 239 -17.41 -9.25 -2.65
CA ASN A 239 -17.91 -9.06 -4.02
C ASN A 239 -19.00 -7.98 -4.05
N SER A 240 -19.06 -7.22 -5.13
CA SER A 240 -20.16 -6.31 -5.40
C SER A 240 -21.50 -7.04 -5.45
N LYS A 241 -22.60 -6.29 -5.32
CA LYS A 241 -23.91 -6.81 -5.74
C LYS A 241 -23.83 -7.25 -7.21
N GLY A 242 -24.46 -8.37 -7.51
CA GLY A 242 -24.50 -8.90 -8.88
C GLY A 242 -25.39 -8.07 -9.80
N ASN A 243 -25.03 -8.02 -11.07
CA ASN A 243 -25.91 -7.63 -12.17
C ASN A 243 -25.93 -8.75 -13.22
N PHE A 244 -26.82 -8.66 -14.20
CA PHE A 244 -26.87 -9.60 -15.30
C PHE A 244 -26.58 -8.92 -16.62
N ILE A 245 -25.82 -9.60 -17.47
CA ILE A 245 -25.56 -9.20 -18.84
C ILE A 245 -25.97 -10.34 -19.77
N ARG A 246 -26.60 -9.99 -20.88
CA ARG A 246 -26.97 -10.95 -21.93
C ARG A 246 -25.95 -10.86 -23.06
N LEU A 247 -25.47 -12.00 -23.54
CA LEU A 247 -24.65 -12.10 -24.74
C LEU A 247 -25.46 -12.71 -25.88
N THR A 248 -25.48 -12.02 -27.02
CA THR A 248 -26.09 -12.47 -28.28
C THR A 248 -25.10 -12.18 -29.41
N LEU A 249 -23.98 -12.91 -29.38
CA LEU A 249 -22.89 -12.77 -30.33
C LEU A 249 -23.07 -13.77 -31.48
N ASP A 250 -22.72 -13.38 -32.69
CA ASP A 250 -22.72 -14.31 -33.81
C ASP A 250 -21.60 -15.36 -33.62
N PRO A 251 -21.79 -16.58 -34.15
CA PRO A 251 -20.71 -17.56 -34.19
C PRO A 251 -19.50 -16.96 -34.92
N ALA A 252 -18.30 -17.18 -34.35
CA ALA A 252 -17.05 -16.86 -35.03
C ALA A 252 -16.85 -17.68 -36.31
#